data_AF-A0AAU7MXA1-F1
#
_entry.id   AF-A0AAU7MXA1-F1
#
_cell.length_a   1.000
_cell.length_b   1.000
_cell.length_c   1.000
_cell.angle_alpha   90.00
_cell.angle_beta   90.00
_cell.angle_gamma   90.00
#
_symmetry.space_group_name_H-M   'P 1'
#
loop_
_entity.id
_entity.type
_entity.pdbx_description
1 polymer ?
#
loop_
_entity_poly.entity_id
_entity_poly.type
_entity_poly.pdbx_seq_one_letter_code
_entity_poly.pdbx_strand_id
1 'polypeptide(L)'
;MNHNKKALLAIFGASLLFIGSCQQGPKKDEPTEPTPEKVSPPEGIISLEESKSLYDNYTRNRVAMIEQFETEQNPDEKFIPARFTAFTYADMKQYMAYVEQEAEAAGVEVASLRLYFANYPNKPDFPDGKKVVHPRQNSIFIVPTTMMDGKEYGFYIAADGKAKPIKDVVGSPEDGGMQEANTSKASMVPALFQNGDRSLNLNHGGSGPPPYTDF
;
A
#
# COMPACT_ATOMS: atom_id res chain seq x y z
N MET A 1 19.56 -75.92 17.15
CA MET A 1 18.80 -75.37 18.29
C MET A 1 19.45 -74.05 18.70
N ASN A 2 18.76 -72.91 18.49
CA ASN A 2 19.02 -71.55 19.02
C ASN A 2 20.34 -70.83 18.66
N HIS A 3 20.47 -69.50 18.58
CA HIS A 3 19.65 -68.35 18.17
C HIS A 3 20.64 -67.13 18.20
N ASN A 4 20.58 -66.25 17.19
CA ASN A 4 20.74 -64.77 17.25
C ASN A 4 22.06 -64.02 17.65
N LYS A 5 22.50 -63.20 16.66
CA LYS A 5 22.67 -61.71 16.64
C LYS A 5 23.97 -60.99 17.12
N LYS A 6 24.31 -59.96 16.29
CA LYS A 6 25.10 -58.70 16.47
C LYS A 6 26.63 -58.79 16.19
N ALA A 7 27.14 -58.21 15.08
CA ALA A 7 27.73 -56.86 14.92
C ALA A 7 28.99 -56.65 15.81
N LEU A 8 30.18 -56.20 15.36
CA LEU A 8 30.54 -55.08 14.47
C LEU A 8 32.07 -55.11 14.18
N LEU A 9 32.50 -54.46 13.09
CA LEU A 9 33.83 -53.86 12.80
C LEU A 9 35.08 -54.73 12.48
N ALA A 10 35.60 -54.56 11.26
CA ALA A 10 37.03 -54.34 11.03
C ALA A 10 37.26 -53.59 9.70
N ILE A 11 37.91 -52.43 9.78
CA ILE A 11 38.30 -51.53 8.69
C ILE A 11 39.69 -51.94 8.19
N PHE A 12 39.84 -52.16 6.89
CA PHE A 12 41.08 -52.13 6.10
C PHE A 12 40.60 -51.85 4.67
N GLY A 13 40.97 -50.80 3.95
CA GLY A 13 42.27 -50.19 3.76
C GLY A 13 42.54 -50.25 2.26
N ALA A 14 42.49 -49.12 1.56
CA ALA A 14 43.02 -48.97 0.20
C ALA A 14 43.13 -47.49 -0.17
N SER A 15 44.19 -46.86 0.30
CA SER A 15 44.78 -45.70 -0.35
C SER A 15 45.38 -46.15 -1.67
N LEU A 16 44.92 -45.60 -2.81
CA LEU A 16 45.65 -45.38 -4.07
C LEU A 16 44.64 -45.20 -5.20
N LEU A 17 44.57 -43.98 -5.76
CA LEU A 17 44.45 -43.66 -7.19
C LEU A 17 44.23 -42.14 -7.35
N PHE A 18 45.31 -41.38 -7.16
CA PHE A 18 45.39 -39.95 -7.53
C PHE A 18 46.18 -39.82 -8.84
N ILE A 19 45.66 -40.31 -9.97
CA ILE A 19 46.16 -39.88 -11.27
C ILE A 19 45.04 -40.00 -12.32
N GLY A 20 44.66 -38.86 -12.91
CA GLY A 20 43.90 -38.81 -14.15
C GLY A 20 42.47 -38.28 -14.01
N SER A 21 42.31 -36.95 -14.01
CA SER A 21 41.40 -36.26 -14.93
C SER A 21 41.40 -34.75 -14.65
N CYS A 22 42.43 -34.06 -15.13
CA CYS A 22 42.23 -32.69 -15.61
C CYS A 22 41.67 -32.80 -17.03
N GLN A 23 40.40 -33.16 -17.18
CA GLN A 23 39.64 -32.69 -18.32
C GLN A 23 38.98 -31.39 -17.87
N GLN A 24 39.46 -30.26 -18.40
CA GLN A 24 38.65 -29.05 -18.48
C GLN A 24 37.39 -29.45 -19.25
N GLY A 25 36.33 -29.76 -18.52
CA GLY A 25 34.99 -29.87 -19.11
C GLY A 25 34.67 -28.57 -19.84
N PRO A 26 33.77 -28.62 -20.84
CA PRO A 26 33.35 -27.42 -21.53
C PRO A 26 32.93 -26.40 -20.48
N LYS A 27 33.47 -25.17 -20.58
CA LYS A 27 33.05 -24.06 -19.73
C LYS A 27 31.53 -24.05 -19.74
N LYS A 28 30.91 -24.40 -18.62
CA LYS A 28 29.50 -24.07 -18.42
C LYS A 28 29.45 -22.57 -18.56
N ASP A 29 28.77 -22.08 -19.58
CA ASP A 29 28.37 -20.69 -19.65
C ASP A 29 27.76 -20.37 -18.29
N GLU A 30 28.43 -19.51 -17.52
CA GLU A 30 27.86 -18.98 -16.29
C GLU A 30 26.51 -18.37 -16.70
N PRO A 31 25.42 -18.65 -15.98
CA PRO A 31 24.17 -17.96 -16.22
C PRO A 31 24.46 -16.48 -16.09
N THR A 32 24.42 -15.75 -17.21
CA THR A 32 24.46 -14.29 -17.21
C THR A 32 23.27 -13.86 -16.37
N GLU A 33 23.51 -13.50 -15.10
CA GLU A 33 22.47 -12.90 -14.29
C GLU A 33 21.94 -11.71 -15.09
N PRO A 34 20.62 -11.62 -15.34
CA PRO A 34 20.07 -10.51 -16.08
C PRO A 34 20.42 -9.25 -15.30
N THR A 35 21.31 -8.43 -15.86
CA THR A 35 21.61 -7.10 -15.34
C THR A 35 20.28 -6.38 -15.15
N PRO A 36 19.92 -5.95 -13.93
CA PRO A 36 18.65 -5.29 -13.71
C PRO A 36 18.56 -4.08 -14.64
N GLU A 37 17.48 -4.02 -15.42
CA GLU A 37 17.27 -2.93 -16.37
C GLU A 37 17.24 -1.61 -15.61
N LYS A 38 18.08 -0.66 -16.05
CA LYS A 38 18.21 0.62 -15.35
C LYS A 38 16.97 1.47 -15.63
N VAL A 39 16.09 1.59 -14.64
CA VAL A 39 14.88 2.42 -14.72
C VAL A 39 15.27 3.90 -14.73
N SER A 40 14.71 4.67 -15.67
CA SER A 40 14.91 6.13 -15.74
C SER A 40 14.16 6.85 -14.61
N PRO A 41 14.70 7.97 -14.09
CA PRO A 41 13.97 8.78 -13.12
C PRO A 41 12.63 9.28 -13.67
N PRO A 42 11.52 9.22 -12.91
CA PRO A 42 10.26 9.83 -13.33
C PRO A 42 10.36 11.35 -13.41
N GLU A 43 9.62 11.95 -14.34
CA GLU A 43 9.63 13.39 -14.61
C GLU A 43 9.21 14.24 -13.40
N GLY A 44 8.42 13.68 -12.49
CA GLY A 44 7.90 14.37 -11.29
C GLY A 44 8.88 14.49 -10.12
N ILE A 45 10.15 14.10 -10.26
CA ILE A 45 11.15 14.31 -9.21
C ILE A 45 11.47 15.80 -9.10
N ILE A 46 11.21 16.36 -7.91
CA ILE A 46 11.49 17.77 -7.59
C ILE A 46 12.84 17.96 -6.90
N SER A 47 13.34 19.19 -6.90
CA SER A 47 14.57 19.56 -6.19
C SER A 47 14.35 19.66 -4.67
N LEU A 48 15.45 19.59 -3.89
CA LEU A 48 15.39 19.83 -2.45
C LEU A 48 14.94 21.26 -2.11
N GLU A 49 15.35 22.26 -2.90
CA GLU A 49 14.91 23.65 -2.74
C GLU A 49 13.39 23.79 -2.92
N GLU A 50 12.84 23.14 -3.95
CA GLU A 50 11.40 23.14 -4.20
C GLU A 50 10.65 22.44 -3.05
N SER A 51 11.11 21.26 -2.62
CA SER A 51 10.48 20.53 -1.50
C SER A 51 10.48 21.34 -0.20
N LYS A 52 11.57 22.06 0.09
CA LYS A 52 11.66 22.96 1.26
C LYS A 52 10.69 24.13 1.14
N SER A 53 10.60 24.74 -0.04
CA SER A 53 9.65 25.83 -0.29
C SER A 53 8.21 25.39 -0.05
N LEU A 54 7.83 24.20 -0.54
CA LEU A 54 6.50 23.61 -0.29
C LEU A 54 6.25 23.37 1.21
N TYR A 55 7.22 22.81 1.93
CA TYR A 55 7.15 22.58 3.37
C TYR A 55 6.97 23.88 4.16
N ASP A 56 7.79 24.89 3.89
CA ASP A 56 7.75 26.19 4.56
C ASP A 56 6.45 26.94 4.28
N ASN A 57 5.94 26.85 3.05
CA ASN A 57 4.65 27.44 2.66
C ASN A 57 3.49 26.78 3.39
N TYR A 58 3.49 25.44 3.55
CA TYR A 58 2.46 24.76 4.34
C TYR A 58 2.53 25.20 5.82
N THR A 59 3.74 25.30 6.40
CA THR A 59 3.92 25.83 7.77
C THR A 59 3.25 27.19 7.92
N ARG A 60 3.59 28.13 7.02
CA ARG A 60 3.15 29.52 7.12
C ARG A 60 1.65 29.68 6.89
N ASN A 61 1.10 28.95 5.91
CA ASN A 61 -0.24 29.23 5.39
C ASN A 61 -1.32 28.31 5.97
N ARG A 62 -0.96 27.15 6.55
CA ARG A 62 -1.94 26.13 6.98
C ARG A 62 -1.83 25.78 8.45
N VAL A 63 -0.62 25.58 8.98
CA VAL A 63 -0.44 24.99 10.32
C VAL A 63 -1.11 25.83 11.40
N ALA A 64 -0.82 27.14 11.45
CA ALA A 64 -1.38 28.02 12.48
C ALA A 64 -2.92 28.11 12.41
N MET A 65 -3.48 28.14 11.20
CA MET A 65 -4.93 28.20 11.00
C MET A 65 -5.64 26.92 11.47
N ILE A 66 -5.06 25.76 11.17
CA ILE A 66 -5.61 24.47 11.59
C ILE A 66 -5.53 24.34 13.11
N GLU A 67 -4.37 24.67 13.70
CA GLU A 67 -4.18 24.63 15.15
C GLU A 67 -5.16 25.56 15.88
N GLN A 68 -5.32 26.80 15.39
CA GLN A 68 -6.28 27.74 15.95
C GLN A 68 -7.71 27.20 15.88
N PHE A 69 -8.16 26.77 14.71
CA PHE A 69 -9.51 26.24 14.53
C PHE A 69 -9.80 25.05 15.46
N GLU A 70 -8.89 24.08 15.52
CA GLU A 70 -9.05 22.87 16.32
C GLU A 70 -9.00 23.13 17.82
N THR A 71 -8.22 24.13 18.25
CA THR A 71 -8.16 24.59 19.64
C THR A 71 -9.42 25.34 20.03
N GLU A 72 -9.96 26.20 19.15
CA GLU A 72 -11.21 26.92 19.41
C GLU A 72 -12.40 25.97 19.57
N GLN A 73 -12.44 24.87 18.80
CA GLN A 73 -13.50 23.86 18.92
C GLN A 73 -13.36 22.98 20.17
N ASN A 74 -12.13 22.76 20.65
CA ASN A 74 -11.83 21.85 21.77
C ASN A 74 -10.71 22.44 22.65
N PRO A 75 -11.01 23.50 23.45
CA PRO A 75 -10.00 24.30 24.15
C PRO A 75 -9.24 23.54 25.24
N ASP A 76 -9.82 22.46 25.76
CA ASP A 76 -9.22 21.63 26.81
C ASP A 76 -8.26 20.56 26.24
N GLU A 77 -8.17 20.42 24.92
CA GLU A 77 -7.34 19.42 24.24
C GLU A 77 -6.23 20.09 23.45
N LYS A 78 -4.97 19.76 23.77
CA LYS A 78 -3.84 20.18 22.95
C LYS A 78 -3.93 19.53 21.57
N PHE A 79 -4.04 20.36 20.53
CA PHE A 79 -4.03 19.90 19.15
C PHE A 79 -2.68 20.20 18.48
N ILE A 80 -2.17 19.25 17.71
CA ILE A 80 -0.99 19.44 16.86
C ILE A 80 -1.38 18.97 15.45
N PRO A 81 -1.30 19.83 14.42
CA PRO A 81 -1.66 19.44 13.06
C PRO A 81 -0.74 18.35 12.51
N ALA A 82 -1.34 17.32 11.91
CA ALA A 82 -0.60 16.39 11.07
C ALA A 82 -0.17 17.07 9.75
N ARG A 83 1.05 16.79 9.33
CA ARG A 83 1.69 17.39 8.14
C ARG A 83 2.26 16.37 7.17
N PHE A 84 2.26 15.09 7.53
CA PHE A 84 2.57 13.99 6.62
C PHE A 84 1.66 12.81 6.91
N THR A 85 1.58 11.89 5.95
CA THR A 85 1.05 10.54 6.15
C THR A 85 2.03 9.57 5.51
N ALA A 86 2.50 8.59 6.28
CA ALA A 86 3.45 7.60 5.82
C ALA A 86 2.79 6.23 5.72
N PHE A 87 3.09 5.55 4.62
CA PHE A 87 2.88 4.11 4.46
C PHE A 87 4.25 3.47 4.37
N THR A 88 4.38 2.21 4.83
CA THR A 88 5.64 1.52 4.58
C THR A 88 5.79 1.26 3.09
N TYR A 89 7.03 1.24 2.61
CA TYR A 89 7.30 0.91 1.21
C TYR A 89 6.78 -0.48 0.82
N ALA A 90 6.82 -1.43 1.76
CA ALA A 90 6.30 -2.78 1.57
C ALA A 90 4.78 -2.76 1.39
N ASP A 91 4.05 -2.04 2.25
CA ASP A 91 2.59 -1.93 2.17
C ASP A 91 2.15 -1.26 0.87
N MET A 92 2.87 -0.22 0.42
CA MET A 92 2.54 0.44 -0.85
C MET A 92 2.76 -0.48 -2.05
N LYS A 93 3.85 -1.25 -2.09
CA LYS A 93 4.04 -2.26 -3.14
C LYS A 93 2.95 -3.33 -3.13
N GLN A 94 2.60 -3.83 -1.94
CA GLN A 94 1.56 -4.84 -1.78
C GLN A 94 0.19 -4.29 -2.18
N TYR A 95 -0.10 -3.04 -1.84
CA TYR A 95 -1.32 -2.35 -2.24
C TYR A 95 -1.41 -2.18 -3.76
N MET A 96 -0.34 -1.70 -4.40
CA MET A 96 -0.30 -1.54 -5.86
C MET A 96 -0.54 -2.88 -6.57
N ALA A 97 0.18 -3.93 -6.16
CA ALA A 97 0.00 -5.28 -6.71
C ALA A 97 -1.42 -5.82 -6.47
N TYR A 98 -2.01 -5.55 -5.30
CA TYR A 98 -3.39 -5.95 -5.01
C TYR A 98 -4.40 -5.22 -5.89
N VAL A 99 -4.28 -3.90 -6.06
CA VAL A 99 -5.17 -3.13 -6.93
C VAL A 99 -5.06 -3.61 -8.38
N GLU A 100 -3.84 -3.86 -8.87
CA GLU A 100 -3.61 -4.41 -10.21
C GLU A 100 -4.27 -5.78 -10.40
N GLN A 101 -4.09 -6.70 -9.45
CA GLN A 101 -4.73 -8.02 -9.47
C GLN A 101 -6.26 -7.91 -9.57
N GLU A 102 -6.87 -7.02 -8.78
CA GLU A 102 -8.32 -6.88 -8.74
C GLU A 102 -8.87 -6.13 -9.96
N ALA A 103 -8.10 -5.20 -10.53
CA ALA A 103 -8.43 -4.55 -11.79
C ALA A 103 -8.39 -5.56 -12.96
N GLU A 104 -7.32 -6.36 -13.04
CA GLU A 104 -7.16 -7.40 -14.07
C GLU A 104 -8.30 -8.42 -14.01
N ALA A 105 -8.62 -8.91 -12.80
CA ALA A 105 -9.74 -9.84 -12.60
C ALA A 105 -11.09 -9.25 -13.02
N ALA A 106 -11.25 -7.92 -12.92
CA ALA A 106 -12.44 -7.19 -13.33
C ALA A 106 -12.41 -6.75 -14.82
N GLY A 107 -11.36 -7.07 -15.56
CA GLY A 107 -11.20 -6.72 -16.97
C GLY A 107 -10.95 -5.24 -17.23
N VAL A 108 -10.33 -4.52 -16.27
CA VAL A 108 -9.98 -3.11 -16.40
C VAL A 108 -8.51 -2.87 -16.03
N GLU A 109 -7.96 -1.75 -16.46
CA GLU A 109 -6.61 -1.31 -16.09
C GLU A 109 -6.67 -0.16 -15.08
N VAL A 110 -5.69 -0.08 -14.19
CA VAL A 110 -5.54 1.05 -13.28
C VAL A 110 -5.01 2.25 -14.06
N ALA A 111 -5.77 3.34 -14.11
CA ALA A 111 -5.39 4.56 -14.83
C ALA A 111 -4.54 5.50 -13.97
N SER A 112 -4.95 5.73 -12.71
CA SER A 112 -4.21 6.57 -11.77
C SER A 112 -4.50 6.20 -10.31
N LEU A 113 -3.72 6.78 -9.39
CA LEU A 113 -4.01 6.79 -7.97
C LEU A 113 -4.33 8.24 -7.55
N ARG A 114 -5.56 8.48 -7.09
CA ARG A 114 -5.96 9.78 -6.55
C ARG A 114 -5.73 9.82 -5.04
N LEU A 115 -5.01 10.83 -4.58
CA LEU A 115 -4.79 11.08 -3.15
C LEU A 115 -5.75 12.19 -2.71
N TYR A 116 -6.70 11.84 -1.85
CA TYR A 116 -7.65 12.79 -1.27
C TYR A 116 -7.14 13.27 0.08
N PHE A 117 -7.15 14.58 0.30
CA PHE A 117 -7.01 15.14 1.64
C PHE A 117 -8.26 14.83 2.47
N ALA A 118 -8.05 14.40 3.70
CA ALA A 118 -9.10 13.99 4.62
C ALA A 118 -8.79 14.43 6.05
N ASN A 119 -9.76 14.27 6.95
CA ASN A 119 -9.58 14.45 8.38
C ASN A 119 -10.13 13.22 9.09
N TYR A 120 -9.40 12.75 10.10
CA TYR A 120 -9.89 11.67 10.93
C TYR A 120 -11.08 12.13 11.78
N PRO A 121 -12.07 11.26 12.02
CA PRO A 121 -13.27 11.63 12.77
C PRO A 121 -12.91 11.96 14.22
N ASN A 122 -13.72 12.79 14.87
CA ASN A 122 -13.66 12.98 16.31
C ASN A 122 -14.39 11.84 17.04
N LYS A 123 -13.89 10.61 16.89
CA LYS A 123 -14.46 9.38 17.45
C LYS A 123 -13.33 8.43 17.88
N PRO A 124 -13.56 7.52 18.84
CA PRO A 124 -12.55 6.56 19.26
C PRO A 124 -12.22 5.52 18.18
N ASP A 125 -13.21 5.16 17.36
CA ASP A 125 -13.10 4.07 16.39
C ASP A 125 -13.69 4.46 15.02
N PHE A 126 -13.13 3.87 13.97
CA PHE A 126 -13.65 3.89 12.61
C PHE A 126 -14.85 2.93 12.48
N PRO A 127 -15.65 3.03 11.38
CA PRO A 127 -16.74 2.10 11.12
C PRO A 127 -16.33 0.63 11.00
N ASP A 128 -15.04 0.35 10.73
CA ASP A 128 -14.47 -1.00 10.70
C ASP A 128 -13.99 -1.50 12.08
N GLY A 129 -14.17 -0.69 13.14
CA GLY A 129 -13.78 -1.01 14.51
C GLY A 129 -12.32 -0.75 14.84
N LYS A 130 -11.50 -0.25 13.90
CA LYS A 130 -10.12 0.16 14.20
C LYS A 130 -10.10 1.45 15.00
N LYS A 131 -9.14 1.58 15.90
CA LYS A 131 -8.95 2.79 16.69
C LYS A 131 -8.49 3.97 15.83
N VAL A 132 -9.03 5.14 16.12
CA VAL A 132 -8.54 6.41 15.62
C VAL A 132 -7.40 6.87 16.53
N VAL A 133 -6.16 6.74 16.03
CA VAL A 133 -4.96 7.06 16.82
C VAL A 133 -4.85 8.57 17.08
N HIS A 134 -5.20 9.38 16.09
CA HIS A 134 -5.14 10.84 16.16
C HIS A 134 -6.44 11.46 15.62
N PRO A 135 -7.47 11.62 16.48
CA PRO A 135 -8.72 12.27 16.08
C PRO A 135 -8.49 13.68 15.54
N ARG A 136 -9.32 14.10 14.59
CA ARG A 136 -9.34 15.45 13.97
C ARG A 136 -8.13 15.79 13.10
N GLN A 137 -7.00 15.10 13.26
CA GLN A 137 -5.82 15.33 12.45
C GLN A 137 -6.06 15.09 10.95
N ASN A 138 -5.35 15.87 10.14
CA ASN A 138 -5.30 15.67 8.69
C ASN A 138 -4.78 14.26 8.37
N SER A 139 -5.35 13.68 7.33
CA SER A 139 -4.99 12.39 6.77
C SER A 139 -5.12 12.44 5.25
N ILE A 140 -4.81 11.33 4.60
CA ILE A 140 -5.13 11.09 3.21
C ILE A 140 -5.79 9.74 3.05
N PHE A 141 -6.55 9.56 1.97
CA PHE A 141 -6.84 8.24 1.45
C PHE A 141 -6.54 8.17 -0.04
N ILE A 142 -6.19 6.98 -0.50
CA ILE A 142 -5.82 6.69 -1.88
C ILE A 142 -7.01 5.98 -2.54
N VAL A 143 -7.38 6.44 -3.73
CA VAL A 143 -8.46 5.88 -4.55
C VAL A 143 -7.85 5.47 -5.89
N PRO A 144 -7.88 4.17 -6.25
CA PRO A 144 -7.49 3.76 -7.59
C PRO A 144 -8.58 4.14 -8.59
N THR A 145 -8.15 4.48 -9.80
CA THR A 145 -9.06 4.88 -10.87
C THR A 145 -8.91 4.01 -12.10
N THR A 146 -9.92 4.00 -12.94
CA THR A 146 -9.90 3.35 -14.25
C THR A 146 -10.72 4.13 -15.26
N MET A 147 -10.52 3.84 -16.54
CA MET A 147 -11.26 4.44 -17.64
C MET A 147 -12.55 3.65 -17.90
N MET A 148 -13.69 4.32 -17.79
CA MET A 148 -15.01 3.78 -18.17
C MET A 148 -15.71 4.78 -19.07
N ASP A 149 -16.18 4.34 -20.24
CA ASP A 149 -16.85 5.20 -21.23
C ASP A 149 -16.07 6.47 -21.59
N GLY A 150 -14.74 6.34 -21.70
CA GLY A 150 -13.83 7.44 -22.05
C GLY A 150 -13.59 8.48 -20.94
N LYS A 151 -14.02 8.20 -19.70
CA LYS A 151 -13.80 9.06 -18.53
C LYS A 151 -13.14 8.29 -17.39
N GLU A 152 -12.34 8.99 -16.60
CA GLU A 152 -11.60 8.39 -15.49
C GLU A 152 -12.41 8.47 -14.18
N TYR A 153 -12.76 7.31 -13.62
CA TYR A 153 -13.51 7.21 -12.37
C TYR A 153 -12.72 6.47 -11.30
N GLY A 154 -12.88 6.91 -10.04
CA GLY A 154 -12.55 6.04 -8.91
C GLY A 154 -13.49 4.85 -8.91
N PHE A 155 -12.97 3.65 -8.70
CA PHE A 155 -13.74 2.42 -8.83
C PHE A 155 -13.63 1.50 -7.62
N TYR A 156 -14.63 0.62 -7.49
CA TYR A 156 -14.65 -0.49 -6.56
C TYR A 156 -14.99 -1.77 -7.33
N ILE A 157 -14.80 -2.95 -6.70
CA ILE A 157 -15.20 -4.22 -7.30
C ILE A 157 -16.56 -4.61 -6.74
N ALA A 158 -17.57 -4.67 -7.60
CA ALA A 158 -18.91 -5.08 -7.22
C ALA A 158 -19.00 -6.59 -7.00
N ALA A 159 -20.06 -7.02 -6.32
CA ALA A 159 -20.31 -8.44 -6.02
C ALA A 159 -20.36 -9.36 -7.27
N ASP A 160 -20.61 -8.80 -8.45
CA ASP A 160 -20.57 -9.51 -9.73
C ASP A 160 -19.14 -9.63 -10.33
N GLY A 161 -18.12 -9.18 -9.60
CA GLY A 161 -16.72 -9.18 -10.00
C GLY A 161 -16.34 -8.04 -10.95
N LYS A 162 -17.26 -7.14 -11.30
CA LYS A 162 -16.99 -6.05 -12.24
C LYS A 162 -16.56 -4.77 -11.52
N ALA A 163 -15.68 -4.02 -12.17
CA ALA A 163 -15.36 -2.66 -11.73
C ALA A 163 -16.56 -1.74 -11.98
N LYS A 164 -16.95 -0.98 -10.95
CA LYS A 164 -18.01 0.03 -11.06
C LYS A 164 -17.56 1.36 -10.44
N PRO A 165 -18.09 2.51 -10.91
CA PRO A 165 -17.77 3.81 -10.33
C PRO A 165 -18.18 3.89 -8.85
N ILE A 166 -17.29 4.41 -7.99
CA ILE A 166 -17.58 4.63 -6.56
C ILE A 166 -18.80 5.54 -6.37
N LYS A 167 -18.95 6.56 -7.23
CA LYS A 167 -20.06 7.53 -7.19
C LYS A 167 -21.44 6.87 -7.26
N ASP A 168 -21.54 5.69 -7.86
CA ASP A 168 -22.82 4.98 -8.02
C ASP A 168 -23.31 4.37 -6.69
N VAL A 169 -22.44 4.32 -5.67
CA VAL A 169 -22.72 3.70 -4.36
C VAL A 169 -22.69 4.73 -3.24
N VAL A 170 -21.83 5.74 -3.34
CA VAL A 170 -21.72 6.82 -2.33
C VAL A 170 -22.56 8.06 -2.65
N GLY A 171 -23.14 8.14 -3.85
CA GLY A 171 -23.87 9.30 -4.35
C GLY A 171 -22.95 10.42 -4.87
N SER A 172 -23.51 11.35 -5.65
CA SER A 172 -22.83 12.58 -6.05
C SER A 172 -23.13 13.72 -5.07
N PRO A 173 -22.14 14.55 -4.69
CA PRO A 173 -22.40 15.78 -3.92
C PRO A 173 -23.38 16.74 -4.63
N GLU A 174 -23.49 16.66 -5.96
CA GLU A 174 -24.40 17.48 -6.77
C GLU A 174 -25.89 17.11 -6.57
N ASP A 175 -26.18 15.91 -6.04
CA ASP A 175 -27.55 15.39 -5.93
C ASP A 175 -28.26 15.82 -4.63
N GLY A 176 -27.62 16.66 -3.79
CA GLY A 176 -28.27 17.36 -2.66
C GLY A 176 -28.89 16.49 -1.56
N GLY A 177 -28.82 15.17 -1.69
CA GLY A 177 -29.33 14.20 -0.73
C GLY A 177 -28.20 13.36 -0.18
N MET A 178 -28.04 13.34 1.15
CA MET A 178 -27.37 12.24 1.84
C MET A 178 -28.22 10.99 1.63
N GLN A 179 -28.12 10.36 0.45
CA GLN A 179 -28.61 9.00 0.24
C GLN A 179 -27.80 8.11 1.18
N GLU A 180 -28.43 7.18 1.89
CA GLU A 180 -27.72 6.22 2.74
C GLU A 180 -26.69 5.49 1.87
N ALA A 181 -25.42 5.89 2.00
CA ALA A 181 -24.34 5.31 1.23
C ALA A 181 -24.29 3.81 1.53
N ASN A 182 -24.45 2.98 0.49
CA ASN A 182 -24.23 1.55 0.64
C ASN A 182 -22.73 1.36 0.96
N THR A 183 -22.43 1.04 2.22
CA THR A 183 -21.04 0.95 2.67
C THR A 183 -20.39 -0.31 2.14
N SER A 184 -19.79 -0.24 0.94
CA SER A 184 -18.89 -1.27 0.45
C SER A 184 -17.82 -1.53 1.52
N LYS A 185 -17.66 -2.79 1.94
CA LYS A 185 -16.74 -3.14 3.02
C LYS A 185 -15.31 -3.15 2.47
N ALA A 186 -14.39 -2.57 3.24
CA ALA A 186 -12.96 -2.73 2.97
C ALA A 186 -12.57 -4.19 3.26
N SER A 187 -11.88 -4.83 2.32
CA SER A 187 -11.40 -6.21 2.50
C SER A 187 -10.02 -6.38 1.89
N MET A 188 -9.17 -7.15 2.58
CA MET A 188 -7.84 -7.57 2.11
C MET A 188 -7.88 -8.95 1.44
N VAL A 189 -9.06 -9.53 1.25
CA VAL A 189 -9.25 -10.83 0.61
C VAL A 189 -9.62 -10.62 -0.87
N PRO A 190 -9.04 -11.39 -1.81
CA PRO A 190 -9.34 -11.24 -3.24
C PRO A 190 -10.82 -11.41 -3.59
N ALA A 191 -11.31 -10.73 -4.64
CA ALA A 191 -12.73 -10.70 -4.99
C ALA A 191 -13.30 -12.09 -5.26
N LEU A 192 -12.48 -12.98 -5.85
CA LEU A 192 -12.86 -14.36 -6.16
C LEU A 192 -13.32 -15.16 -4.92
N PHE A 193 -12.91 -14.75 -3.72
CA PHE A 193 -13.21 -15.47 -2.48
C PHE A 193 -14.26 -14.79 -1.60
N GLN A 194 -14.93 -13.74 -2.09
CA GLN A 194 -15.87 -12.95 -1.29
C GLN A 194 -17.24 -12.77 -1.92
N ASN A 195 -18.26 -12.70 -1.06
CA ASN A 195 -19.62 -12.32 -1.43
C ASN A 195 -19.86 -10.86 -1.01
N GLY A 196 -19.87 -9.93 -1.96
CA GLY A 196 -20.25 -8.53 -1.73
C GLY A 196 -19.38 -7.49 -2.44
N ASP A 197 -19.82 -6.24 -2.40
CA ASP A 197 -19.08 -5.10 -2.95
C ASP A 197 -17.84 -4.79 -2.10
N ARG A 198 -16.71 -4.57 -2.75
CA ARG A 198 -15.42 -4.36 -2.09
C ARG A 198 -14.73 -3.07 -2.53
N SER A 199 -14.43 -2.23 -1.55
CA SER A 199 -13.63 -1.02 -1.72
C SER A 199 -12.16 -1.36 -1.93
N LEU A 200 -11.52 -0.66 -2.85
CA LEU A 200 -10.08 -0.70 -3.07
C LEU A 200 -9.37 0.52 -2.47
N ASN A 201 -10.08 1.38 -1.72
CA ASN A 201 -9.47 2.58 -1.16
C ASN A 201 -8.55 2.25 0.01
N LEU A 202 -7.38 2.89 0.07
CA LEU A 202 -6.42 2.73 1.15
C LEU A 202 -6.36 3.97 2.04
N ASN A 203 -6.39 3.78 3.35
CA ASN A 203 -6.09 4.78 4.39
C ASN A 203 -5.29 4.07 5.51
N HIS A 204 -5.26 4.63 6.71
CA HIS A 204 -4.55 4.17 7.90
C HIS A 204 -3.03 4.22 7.78
N GLY A 205 -2.51 5.14 6.96
CA GLY A 205 -1.12 5.53 7.04
C GLY A 205 -0.82 6.22 8.39
N GLY A 206 0.42 6.14 8.83
CA GLY A 206 0.90 6.84 10.01
C GLY A 206 0.97 8.34 9.73
N SER A 207 0.01 9.09 10.26
CA SER A 207 -0.05 10.56 10.11
C SER A 207 0.42 11.24 11.39
N GLY A 208 1.09 12.38 11.26
CA GLY A 208 1.56 13.12 12.44
C GLY A 208 2.25 14.44 12.11
N PRO A 209 2.71 15.18 13.14
CA PRO A 209 3.58 16.33 12.95
C PRO A 209 4.92 15.88 12.35
N PRO A 210 5.58 16.73 11.55
CA PRO A 210 6.78 16.34 10.81
C PRO A 210 7.91 15.97 11.79
N PRO A 211 8.69 14.92 11.50
CA PRO A 211 9.89 14.63 12.25
C PRO A 211 10.86 15.81 12.17
N TYR A 212 11.53 16.13 13.29
CA TYR A 212 12.50 17.23 13.34
C TYR A 212 13.70 17.06 12.39
N THR A 213 13.90 15.87 11.83
CA THR A 213 15.05 15.50 11.01
C THR A 213 14.84 15.67 9.51
N ASP A 214 13.60 15.89 9.06
CA ASP A 214 13.26 15.73 7.65
C ASP A 214 13.35 17.05 6.86
N PHE A 215 13.06 18.20 7.50
CA PHE A 215 13.05 19.54 6.90
C PHE A 215 13.42 20.66 7.87
#